data_AF-A0A5C7J4I4-F1
#
_entry.id   AF-A0A5C7J4I4-F1
#
_cell.length_a   1.000
_cell.length_b   1.000
_cell.length_c   1.000
_cell.angle_alpha   90.00
_cell.angle_beta   90.00
_cell.angle_gamma   90.00
#
_symmetry.space_group_name_H-M   'P 1'
#
loop_
_entity.id
_entity.type
_entity.pdbx_description
1 polymer ?
#
loop_
_entity_poly.entity_id
_entity_poly.type
_entity_poly.pdbx_seq_one_letter_code
_entity_poly.pdbx_strand_id
1 'polypeptide(L)'
;MKKLISVLPIALVAILLVPSVVFAAKPTNPGGGNGGGKPTPTEPPTQIEYKGYDISYPQCGNRNLKKLPTDHYFGIVGVNGGTAASQNPCLAEQLAWANKAKTYANQPKAQLYVNTANPADGVDGYTGYNWPTNGENDRYGACTGAYDLACSWQYGWNRSAETASYFVSKAGNTGISTSVGDYTWWLDVETMNSWQPSNLALNTAALEGFAAYYQSQGAKVGLYSTSYQWGVITGSTVSSDSNLNNLSSWLAGAANLSSAISKCNEAPLTAGGTVTLAQYVVKNLDNNHSCI
;
A
#
# COMPACT_ATOMS: atom_id res chain seq x y z
N MET A 1 16.23 -23.94 44.39
CA MET A 1 14.79 -23.90 44.07
C MET A 1 14.50 -22.61 43.31
N LYS A 2 14.84 -22.52 42.01
CA LYS A 2 13.90 -22.35 40.89
C LYS A 2 12.45 -22.06 41.28
N LYS A 3 11.91 -20.91 40.84
CA LYS A 3 10.69 -20.82 40.01
C LYS A 3 10.39 -19.38 39.56
N LEU A 4 10.10 -19.25 38.25
CA LEU A 4 9.07 -18.39 37.61
C LEU A 4 9.38 -16.87 37.48
N ILE A 5 9.12 -16.14 36.38
CA ILE A 5 8.28 -16.32 35.16
C ILE A 5 8.88 -15.48 34.01
N SER A 6 8.98 -16.07 32.82
CA SER A 6 9.15 -15.36 31.55
C SER A 6 7.76 -14.95 31.04
N VAL A 7 7.57 -13.65 30.78
CA VAL A 7 6.34 -13.13 30.17
C VAL A 7 6.70 -12.61 28.77
N LEU A 8 6.34 -13.39 27.74
CA LEU A 8 6.26 -12.92 26.36
C LEU A 8 4.91 -12.19 26.19
N PRO A 9 4.85 -10.99 25.59
CA PRO A 9 3.59 -10.44 25.16
C PRO A 9 3.21 -11.08 23.83
N ILE A 10 2.14 -11.87 23.83
CA ILE A 10 1.41 -12.28 22.63
C ILE A 10 0.48 -11.12 22.28
N ALA A 11 0.80 -10.35 21.23
CA ALA A 11 -0.14 -9.41 20.64
C ALA A 11 -1.18 -10.20 19.83
N LEU A 12 -2.37 -10.36 20.41
CA LEU A 12 -3.53 -10.94 19.76
C LEU A 12 -4.20 -9.83 18.92
N VAL A 13 -4.03 -9.85 17.61
CA VAL A 13 -4.79 -8.97 16.70
C VAL A 13 -6.21 -9.52 16.60
N ALA A 14 -7.15 -8.89 17.29
CA ALA A 14 -8.57 -9.15 17.15
C ALA A 14 -9.09 -8.46 15.88
N ILE A 15 -9.32 -9.24 14.82
CA ILE A 15 -10.01 -8.78 13.62
C ILE A 15 -11.50 -8.73 13.96
N LEU A 16 -12.03 -7.52 14.14
CA LEU A 16 -13.47 -7.26 14.25
C LEU A 16 -14.12 -7.49 12.88
N LEU A 17 -14.66 -8.69 12.69
CA LEU A 17 -15.62 -9.00 11.64
C LEU A 17 -16.94 -8.26 11.94
N VAL A 18 -17.26 -7.23 11.16
CA VAL A 18 -18.64 -6.70 11.07
C VAL A 18 -19.38 -7.53 10.02
N PRO A 19 -20.40 -8.32 10.38
CA PRO A 19 -21.18 -9.07 9.40
C PRO A 19 -22.12 -8.10 8.66
N SER A 20 -21.90 -7.93 7.37
CA SER A 20 -22.91 -7.29 6.50
C SER A 20 -24.04 -8.31 6.26
N VAL A 21 -25.19 -8.04 6.87
CA VAL A 21 -26.42 -8.83 6.68
C VAL A 21 -26.94 -8.58 5.27
N VAL A 22 -26.91 -9.61 4.42
CA VAL A 22 -27.55 -9.59 3.09
C VAL A 22 -28.99 -10.07 3.24
N PHE A 23 -29.96 -9.17 3.09
CA PHE A 23 -31.35 -9.57 2.87
C PHE A 23 -31.50 -10.07 1.43
N ALA A 24 -31.60 -11.39 1.25
CA ALA A 24 -31.98 -11.99 -0.03
C ALA A 24 -33.51 -11.94 -0.18
N ALA A 25 -34.01 -11.11 -1.09
CA ALA A 25 -35.38 -11.20 -1.56
C ALA A 25 -35.56 -12.45 -2.42
N LYS A 26 -36.54 -13.30 -2.10
CA LYS A 26 -36.95 -14.45 -2.94
C LYS A 26 -37.73 -13.95 -4.16
N PRO A 27 -37.39 -14.36 -5.39
CA PRO A 27 -38.30 -14.23 -6.53
C PRO A 27 -39.34 -15.36 -6.48
N THR A 28 -40.62 -15.00 -6.61
CA THR A 28 -41.71 -15.92 -6.93
C THR A 28 -41.78 -16.09 -8.44
N ASN A 29 -41.84 -17.33 -8.92
CA ASN A 29 -42.19 -17.66 -10.31
C ASN A 29 -43.64 -18.18 -10.35
N PRO A 30 -44.38 -17.85 -11.41
CA PRO A 30 -44.94 -18.94 -12.20
C PRO A 30 -44.92 -18.70 -13.72
N GLY A 31 -44.75 -19.79 -14.48
CA GLY A 31 -45.43 -19.97 -15.76
C GLY A 31 -44.60 -20.04 -17.04
N GLY A 32 -44.33 -21.28 -17.50
CA GLY A 32 -44.67 -21.78 -18.84
C GLY A 32 -43.92 -21.29 -20.09
N GLY A 33 -43.46 -22.24 -20.93
CA GLY A 33 -43.42 -22.05 -22.39
C GLY A 33 -42.14 -22.45 -23.15
N ASN A 34 -42.07 -23.74 -23.51
CA ASN A 34 -41.57 -24.37 -24.74
C ASN A 34 -40.41 -23.76 -25.60
N GLY A 35 -39.39 -24.61 -25.83
CA GLY A 35 -38.82 -24.89 -27.16
C GLY A 35 -37.96 -23.85 -27.87
N GLY A 36 -36.63 -23.91 -27.67
CA GLY A 36 -35.64 -23.25 -28.52
C GLY A 36 -34.23 -23.63 -28.06
N GLY A 37 -33.37 -24.08 -28.99
CA GLY A 37 -32.07 -24.71 -28.71
C GLY A 37 -31.23 -23.96 -27.68
N LYS A 38 -30.64 -24.70 -26.74
CA LYS A 38 -29.71 -24.20 -25.73
C LYS A 38 -28.59 -23.43 -26.43
N PRO A 39 -28.44 -22.11 -26.23
CA PRO A 39 -27.24 -21.41 -26.67
C PRO A 39 -26.08 -22.04 -25.91
N THR A 40 -25.09 -22.54 -26.64
CA THR A 40 -23.80 -22.88 -26.05
C THR A 40 -23.31 -21.63 -25.33
N PRO A 41 -23.00 -21.67 -24.02
CA PRO A 41 -22.40 -20.52 -23.36
C PRO A 41 -21.11 -20.20 -24.11
N THR A 42 -21.08 -19.07 -24.80
CA THR A 42 -19.82 -18.53 -25.30
C THR A 42 -19.04 -18.19 -24.04
N GLU A 43 -17.99 -18.96 -23.76
CA GLU A 43 -17.05 -18.63 -22.70
C GLU A 43 -16.63 -17.18 -22.93
N PRO A 44 -16.81 -16.28 -21.95
CA PRO A 44 -16.32 -14.92 -22.10
C PRO A 44 -14.83 -15.02 -22.43
N PRO A 45 -14.30 -14.17 -23.34
CA PRO A 45 -12.91 -14.27 -23.74
C PRO A 45 -12.06 -14.32 -22.48
N THR A 46 -11.20 -15.34 -22.37
CA THR A 46 -10.27 -15.52 -21.25
C THR A 46 -9.47 -14.23 -21.12
N GLN A 47 -9.93 -13.35 -20.25
CA GLN A 47 -9.26 -12.10 -19.97
C GLN A 47 -7.92 -12.51 -19.37
N ILE A 48 -6.82 -12.24 -20.08
CA ILE A 48 -5.50 -12.62 -19.60
C ILE A 48 -5.31 -11.91 -18.25
N GLU A 49 -5.22 -12.71 -17.20
CA GLU A 49 -5.09 -12.26 -15.83
C GLU A 49 -3.66 -11.74 -15.63
N TYR A 50 -3.43 -10.45 -15.89
CA TYR A 50 -2.18 -9.77 -15.57
C TYR A 50 -2.12 -9.47 -14.07
N LYS A 51 -1.94 -10.54 -13.30
CA LYS A 51 -1.89 -10.50 -11.84
C LYS A 51 -0.48 -10.33 -11.30
N GLY A 52 -0.37 -9.45 -10.32
CA GLY A 52 0.76 -9.40 -9.41
C GLY A 52 0.34 -9.66 -7.97
N TYR A 53 1.31 -9.58 -7.08
CA TYR A 53 1.11 -9.74 -5.65
C TYR A 53 1.92 -8.69 -4.90
N ASP A 54 1.39 -8.24 -3.77
CA ASP A 54 2.16 -7.46 -2.82
C ASP A 54 2.49 -8.32 -1.58
N ILE A 55 3.71 -8.16 -1.06
CA ILE A 55 4.23 -8.93 0.07
C ILE A 55 5.12 -8.06 0.95
N SER A 56 5.26 -8.44 2.22
CA SER A 56 6.19 -7.81 3.15
C SER A 56 6.54 -8.79 4.28
N TYR A 57 6.92 -8.27 5.45
CA TYR A 57 7.31 -9.03 6.63
C TYR A 57 6.33 -10.16 7.05
N PRO A 58 5.00 -10.14 6.79
CA PRO A 58 4.15 -11.28 7.15
C PRO A 58 4.48 -12.56 6.37
N GLN A 59 5.03 -12.42 5.15
CA GLN A 59 5.48 -13.55 4.34
C GLN A 59 6.93 -13.95 4.61
N CYS A 60 7.56 -13.40 5.67
CA CYS A 60 8.90 -13.78 6.10
C CYS A 60 9.03 -15.27 6.45
N GLY A 61 10.28 -15.73 6.34
CA GLY A 61 10.70 -17.08 6.67
C GLY A 61 10.69 -18.01 5.45
N ASN A 62 11.71 -18.85 5.35
CA ASN A 62 11.96 -19.72 4.17
C ASN A 62 10.76 -20.58 3.77
N ARG A 63 9.91 -21.01 4.72
CA ARG A 63 8.70 -21.78 4.40
C ARG A 63 7.57 -20.94 3.81
N ASN A 64 7.46 -19.67 4.18
CA ASN A 64 6.41 -18.78 3.67
C ASN A 64 6.81 -18.20 2.31
N LEU A 65 8.07 -17.77 2.16
CA LEU A 65 8.61 -17.35 0.86
C LEU A 65 8.51 -18.44 -0.21
N LYS A 66 8.76 -19.72 0.15
CA LYS A 66 8.62 -20.85 -0.79
C LYS A 66 7.17 -21.14 -1.21
N LYS A 67 6.18 -20.63 -0.48
CA LYS A 67 4.76 -20.75 -0.84
C LYS A 67 4.28 -19.60 -1.73
N LEU A 68 5.12 -18.58 -1.93
CA LEU A 68 4.76 -17.47 -2.79
C LEU A 68 4.59 -17.94 -4.25
N PRO A 69 3.63 -17.37 -4.98
CA PRO A 69 3.41 -17.70 -6.38
C PRO A 69 4.66 -17.46 -7.23
N THR A 70 5.04 -18.44 -8.04
CA THR A 70 6.12 -18.32 -9.02
C THR A 70 5.61 -17.87 -10.38
N ASP A 71 4.31 -18.01 -10.62
CA ASP A 71 3.62 -17.47 -11.78
C ASP A 71 2.96 -16.14 -11.43
N HIS A 72 3.69 -15.05 -11.66
CA HIS A 72 3.22 -13.68 -11.44
C HIS A 72 3.81 -12.73 -12.49
N TYR A 73 3.11 -11.64 -12.79
CA TYR A 73 3.54 -10.63 -13.77
C TYR A 73 4.25 -9.43 -13.14
N PHE A 74 4.05 -9.19 -11.85
CA PHE A 74 4.78 -8.20 -11.07
C PHE A 74 4.71 -8.52 -9.57
N GLY A 75 5.68 -8.03 -8.81
CA GLY A 75 5.71 -8.08 -7.35
C GLY A 75 5.88 -6.69 -6.76
N ILE A 76 5.12 -6.38 -5.72
CA ILE A 76 5.26 -5.13 -4.94
C ILE A 76 5.77 -5.51 -3.56
N VAL A 77 6.93 -4.99 -3.16
CA VAL A 77 7.59 -5.41 -1.91
C VAL A 77 7.59 -4.28 -0.89
N GLY A 78 7.07 -4.56 0.30
CA GLY A 78 7.11 -3.64 1.43
C GLY A 78 8.52 -3.48 1.94
N VAL A 79 9.06 -2.26 1.92
CA VAL A 79 10.44 -2.00 2.34
C VAL A 79 10.55 -1.92 3.87
N ASN A 80 9.51 -1.36 4.50
CA ASN A 80 9.37 -1.33 5.96
C ASN A 80 8.51 -2.50 6.47
N GLY A 81 8.57 -2.74 7.78
CA GLY A 81 8.04 -3.94 8.44
C GLY A 81 6.69 -3.72 9.13
N GLY A 82 5.77 -2.99 8.51
CA GLY A 82 4.43 -2.72 9.05
C GLY A 82 4.27 -1.43 9.84
N THR A 83 5.31 -0.60 9.93
CA THR A 83 5.22 0.80 10.38
C THR A 83 6.19 1.66 9.57
N ALA A 84 5.99 2.97 9.55
CA ALA A 84 6.89 3.89 8.84
C ALA A 84 8.34 3.90 9.38
N ALA A 85 8.60 3.32 10.56
CA ALA A 85 9.91 3.30 11.21
C ALA A 85 10.51 1.89 11.32
N SER A 86 9.78 0.83 10.99
CA SER A 86 10.29 -0.54 11.06
C SER A 86 10.98 -0.94 9.75
N GLN A 87 11.78 -2.00 9.79
CA GLN A 87 12.46 -2.54 8.61
C GLN A 87 11.93 -3.93 8.29
N ASN A 88 11.71 -4.24 7.02
CA ASN A 88 11.35 -5.59 6.61
C ASN A 88 12.58 -6.51 6.59
N PRO A 89 12.71 -7.47 7.53
CA PRO A 89 13.93 -8.27 7.66
C PRO A 89 14.17 -9.22 6.49
N CYS A 90 13.16 -9.48 5.65
CA CYS A 90 13.23 -10.38 4.50
C CYS A 90 13.27 -9.65 3.15
N LEU A 91 13.57 -8.35 3.17
CA LEU A 91 13.51 -7.50 1.98
C LEU A 91 14.37 -8.06 0.83
N ALA A 92 15.58 -8.53 1.11
CA ALA A 92 16.47 -9.05 0.06
C ALA A 92 15.87 -10.26 -0.67
N GLU A 93 15.34 -11.24 0.07
CA GLU A 93 14.75 -12.44 -0.51
C GLU A 93 13.44 -12.13 -1.27
N GLN A 94 12.68 -11.15 -0.79
CA GLN A 94 11.42 -10.72 -1.41
C GLN A 94 11.65 -9.92 -2.69
N LEU A 95 12.66 -9.06 -2.70
CA LEU A 95 13.14 -8.41 -3.91
C LEU A 95 13.56 -9.46 -4.94
N ALA A 96 14.39 -10.43 -4.55
CA ALA A 96 14.81 -11.51 -5.44
C ALA A 96 13.64 -12.35 -5.97
N TRP A 97 12.56 -12.50 -5.20
CA TRP A 97 11.32 -13.12 -5.67
C TRP A 97 10.60 -12.24 -6.71
N ALA A 98 10.42 -10.94 -6.44
CA ALA A 98 9.75 -10.02 -7.35
C ALA A 98 10.49 -9.89 -8.70
N ASN A 99 11.82 -9.97 -8.70
CA ASN A 99 12.62 -9.94 -9.95
C ASN A 99 12.35 -11.13 -10.89
N LYS A 100 11.76 -12.22 -10.37
CA LYS A 100 11.42 -13.41 -11.16
C LYS A 100 10.09 -13.27 -11.90
N ALA A 101 9.39 -12.14 -11.75
CA ALA A 101 8.17 -11.87 -12.47
C ALA A 101 8.33 -12.01 -13.99
N LYS A 102 7.25 -12.48 -14.63
CA LYS A 102 7.12 -12.50 -16.09
C LYS A 102 7.15 -11.07 -16.62
N THR A 103 7.64 -10.88 -17.84
CA THR A 103 7.59 -9.56 -18.47
C THR A 103 6.15 -9.26 -18.90
N TYR A 104 5.61 -8.14 -18.43
CA TYR A 104 4.36 -7.55 -18.90
C TYR A 104 4.64 -6.10 -19.30
N ALA A 105 4.12 -5.64 -20.44
CA ALA A 105 4.53 -4.38 -21.03
C ALA A 105 4.21 -3.16 -20.16
N ASN A 106 3.13 -3.22 -19.37
CA ASN A 106 2.56 -2.05 -18.73
C ASN A 106 2.76 -2.01 -17.21
N GLN A 107 3.41 -3.01 -16.60
CA GLN A 107 3.79 -2.97 -15.18
C GLN A 107 5.27 -3.34 -14.99
N PRO A 108 6.01 -2.59 -14.15
CA PRO A 108 7.34 -2.99 -13.73
C PRO A 108 7.29 -4.34 -13.00
N LYS A 109 8.27 -5.21 -13.27
CA LYS A 109 8.41 -6.52 -12.61
C LYS A 109 8.48 -6.40 -11.09
N ALA A 110 9.24 -5.43 -10.61
CA ALA A 110 9.40 -5.13 -9.19
C ALA A 110 8.97 -3.68 -8.93
N GLN A 111 8.17 -3.51 -7.89
CA GLN A 111 7.72 -2.23 -7.34
C GLN A 111 7.89 -2.28 -5.82
N LEU A 112 7.81 -1.14 -5.17
CA LEU A 112 8.06 -1.01 -3.74
C LEU A 112 6.88 -0.30 -3.08
N TYR A 113 6.60 -0.64 -1.83
CA TYR A 113 5.69 0.15 -1.01
C TYR A 113 6.29 0.44 0.37
N VAL A 114 5.79 1.49 0.99
CA VAL A 114 6.20 1.91 2.34
C VAL A 114 4.97 2.28 3.15
N ASN A 115 4.80 1.66 4.32
CA ASN A 115 3.87 2.16 5.34
C ASN A 115 4.24 3.61 5.64
N THR A 116 3.28 4.51 5.49
CA THR A 116 3.43 5.93 5.83
C THR A 116 2.78 6.23 7.17
N ALA A 117 3.13 7.37 7.78
CA ALA A 117 2.57 7.76 9.08
C ALA A 117 2.73 9.27 9.30
N ASN A 118 2.07 9.76 10.34
CA ASN A 118 2.36 11.05 10.97
C ASN A 118 2.06 10.98 12.49
N PRO A 119 2.99 10.45 13.31
CA PRO A 119 2.76 10.14 14.71
C PRO A 119 3.03 11.32 15.67
N ALA A 120 2.92 12.58 15.24
CA ALA A 120 3.04 13.74 16.14
C ALA A 120 2.23 13.57 17.45
N ASP A 121 2.63 14.31 18.49
CA ASP A 121 2.36 14.02 19.92
C ASP A 121 1.15 13.13 20.24
N GLY A 122 1.42 11.98 20.84
CA GLY A 122 0.41 11.18 21.55
C GLY A 122 -0.45 10.27 20.68
N VAL A 123 -0.25 10.19 19.36
CA VAL A 123 -0.89 9.16 18.54
C VAL A 123 -0.25 7.80 18.85
N ASP A 124 -1.07 6.83 19.26
CA ASP A 124 -0.70 5.45 19.61
C ASP A 124 0.40 5.30 20.67
N GLY A 125 0.59 6.32 21.53
CA GLY A 125 1.63 6.29 22.57
C GLY A 125 3.06 6.42 22.04
N TYR A 126 3.25 6.72 20.76
CA TYR A 126 4.56 7.06 20.20
C TYR A 126 4.89 8.51 20.51
N THR A 127 5.63 8.73 21.60
CA THR A 127 6.11 10.07 21.96
C THR A 127 7.49 10.32 21.36
N GLY A 128 7.61 11.36 20.52
CA GLY A 128 8.85 12.08 20.21
C GLY A 128 10.03 11.32 19.58
N TYR A 129 10.01 9.98 19.51
CA TYR A 129 11.12 9.20 18.98
C TYR A 129 11.17 9.38 17.46
N ASN A 130 12.22 10.06 17.01
CA ASN A 130 12.47 10.42 15.61
C ASN A 130 11.50 11.44 14.97
N TRP A 131 10.78 12.24 15.78
CA TRP A 131 10.15 13.46 15.26
C TRP A 131 11.26 14.46 14.86
N PRO A 132 11.19 15.11 13.69
CA PRO A 132 12.23 16.04 13.27
C PRO A 132 12.28 17.26 14.21
N THR A 133 13.46 17.59 14.69
CA THR A 133 13.73 18.80 15.49
C THR A 133 14.29 19.95 14.66
N ASN A 134 14.66 19.68 13.42
CA ASN A 134 15.16 20.62 12.43
C ASN A 134 14.79 20.16 11.02
N GLY A 135 14.84 21.09 10.07
CA GLY A 135 14.61 20.86 8.65
C GLY A 135 14.19 22.14 7.95
N GLU A 136 14.24 22.15 6.63
CA GLU A 136 13.77 23.26 5.79
C GLU A 136 13.13 22.67 4.54
N ASN A 137 11.97 23.17 4.15
CA ASN A 137 11.32 22.75 2.91
C ASN A 137 10.60 23.91 2.25
N ASP A 138 10.61 23.94 0.92
CA ASP A 138 10.11 25.06 0.11
C ASP A 138 8.59 25.29 0.26
N ARG A 139 7.87 24.29 0.76
CA ARG A 139 6.39 24.31 0.85
C ARG A 139 5.87 24.92 2.14
N TYR A 140 6.46 24.53 3.28
CA TYR A 140 5.98 24.89 4.61
C TYR A 140 7.04 25.64 5.45
N GLY A 141 8.26 25.79 4.94
CA GLY A 141 9.35 26.51 5.59
C GLY A 141 10.13 25.66 6.60
N ALA A 142 10.69 26.33 7.61
CA ALA A 142 11.53 25.72 8.63
C ALA A 142 10.75 24.77 9.54
N CYS A 143 11.22 23.54 9.70
CA CYS A 143 10.84 22.67 10.80
C CYS A 143 11.75 22.97 12.00
N THR A 144 11.17 23.36 13.14
CA THR A 144 11.92 23.65 14.38
C THR A 144 11.54 22.74 15.54
N GLY A 145 11.03 21.54 15.25
CA GLY A 145 10.55 20.59 16.26
C GLY A 145 9.10 20.78 16.71
N ALA A 146 8.36 21.71 16.10
CA ALA A 146 6.95 21.89 16.36
C ALA A 146 6.08 20.77 15.75
N TYR A 147 4.84 20.65 16.21
CA TYR A 147 3.83 19.76 15.61
C TYR A 147 3.00 20.54 14.58
N ASP A 148 3.66 20.89 13.48
CA ASP A 148 3.10 21.72 12.41
C ASP A 148 3.32 21.09 11.02
N LEU A 149 2.88 21.80 9.98
CA LEU A 149 2.97 21.34 8.60
C LEU A 149 4.43 21.13 8.16
N ALA A 150 5.34 22.02 8.57
CA ALA A 150 6.76 21.97 8.20
C ALA A 150 7.43 20.72 8.78
N CYS A 151 7.23 20.43 10.07
CA CYS A 151 7.80 19.23 10.67
C CYS A 151 7.07 17.95 10.28
N SER A 152 5.77 17.99 9.97
CA SER A 152 5.07 16.83 9.42
C SER A 152 5.62 16.45 8.04
N TRP A 153 5.82 17.44 7.17
CA TRP A 153 6.48 17.23 5.88
C TRP A 153 7.90 16.69 6.05
N GLN A 154 8.69 17.30 6.94
CA GLN A 154 10.06 16.85 7.20
C GLN A 154 10.11 15.42 7.75
N TYR A 155 9.11 15.02 8.55
CA TYR A 155 8.99 13.65 9.04
C TYR A 155 8.87 12.66 7.88
N GLY A 156 7.95 12.91 6.94
CA GLY A 156 7.77 12.05 5.77
C GLY A 156 9.00 11.96 4.87
N TRP A 157 9.69 13.09 4.68
CA TRP A 157 10.97 13.13 3.96
C TRP A 157 12.04 12.25 4.63
N ASN A 158 12.23 12.40 5.95
CA ASN A 158 13.23 11.66 6.70
C ASN A 158 12.94 10.15 6.72
N ARG A 159 11.68 9.75 6.95
CA ARG A 159 11.26 8.34 6.90
C ARG A 159 11.55 7.71 5.53
N SER A 160 11.30 8.46 4.45
CA SER A 160 11.56 8.00 3.09
C SER A 160 13.05 7.84 2.81
N ALA A 161 13.89 8.77 3.29
CA ALA A 161 15.34 8.69 3.20
C ALA A 161 15.92 7.48 3.92
N GLU A 162 15.45 7.21 5.14
CA GLU A 162 15.84 6.04 5.92
C GLU A 162 15.43 4.74 5.19
N THR A 163 14.21 4.69 4.68
CA THR A 163 13.65 3.51 4.01
C THR A 163 14.36 3.24 2.67
N ALA A 164 14.67 4.29 1.91
CA ALA A 164 15.44 4.17 0.67
C ALA A 164 16.88 3.69 0.93
N SER A 165 17.53 4.21 1.97
CA SER A 165 18.87 3.75 2.38
C SER A 165 18.85 2.26 2.77
N TYR A 166 17.81 1.83 3.48
CA TYR A 166 17.59 0.42 3.80
C TYR A 166 17.41 -0.44 2.55
N PHE A 167 16.56 0.00 1.62
CA PHE A 167 16.37 -0.67 0.33
C PHE A 167 17.70 -0.86 -0.42
N VAL A 168 18.48 0.21 -0.58
CA VAL A 168 19.79 0.17 -1.26
C VAL A 168 20.71 -0.87 -0.60
N SER A 169 20.74 -0.93 0.73
CA SER A 169 21.56 -1.88 1.49
C SER A 169 21.16 -3.36 1.28
N LYS A 170 19.90 -3.62 0.91
CA LYS A 170 19.36 -4.98 0.71
C LYS A 170 19.34 -5.39 -0.76
N ALA A 171 19.11 -4.46 -1.68
CA ALA A 171 19.01 -4.71 -3.11
C ALA A 171 20.35 -5.17 -3.74
N GLY A 172 21.49 -4.69 -3.22
CA GLY A 172 22.80 -4.98 -3.82
C GLY A 172 23.16 -6.47 -3.98
N ASN A 173 22.52 -7.36 -3.21
CA ASN A 173 22.79 -8.82 -3.25
C ASN A 173 21.73 -9.63 -4.03
N THR A 174 20.76 -8.97 -4.68
CA THR A 174 19.59 -9.65 -5.27
C THR A 174 19.56 -9.62 -6.80
N GLY A 175 20.52 -8.94 -7.43
CA GLY A 175 20.57 -8.74 -8.89
C GLY A 175 19.53 -7.73 -9.40
N ILE A 176 18.98 -6.93 -8.50
CA ILE A 176 18.06 -5.83 -8.79
C ILE A 176 18.84 -4.50 -8.75
N SER A 177 18.41 -3.49 -9.51
CA SER A 177 19.01 -2.16 -9.48
C SER A 177 18.92 -1.55 -8.09
N THR A 178 20.01 -0.95 -7.60
CA THR A 178 20.05 -0.22 -6.34
C THR A 178 19.61 1.23 -6.48
N SER A 179 19.35 1.71 -7.71
CA SER A 179 18.85 3.08 -7.94
C SER A 179 17.41 3.21 -7.44
N VAL A 180 17.18 4.09 -6.47
CA VAL A 180 15.84 4.38 -5.92
C VAL A 180 14.88 4.83 -7.02
N GLY A 181 15.39 5.58 -8.01
CA GLY A 181 14.64 6.13 -9.13
C GLY A 181 14.09 5.10 -10.12
N ASP A 182 14.60 3.87 -10.10
CA ASP A 182 14.22 2.84 -11.09
C ASP A 182 12.86 2.19 -10.76
N TYR A 183 12.24 2.54 -9.63
CA TYR A 183 11.03 1.90 -9.11
C TYR A 183 9.84 2.84 -9.01
N THR A 184 8.65 2.24 -9.00
CA THR A 184 7.46 2.85 -8.42
C THR A 184 7.46 2.61 -6.91
N TRP A 185 7.30 3.68 -6.14
CA TRP A 185 7.13 3.66 -4.70
C TRP A 185 5.68 4.01 -4.34
N TRP A 186 4.96 3.03 -3.81
CA TRP A 186 3.60 3.20 -3.32
C TRP A 186 3.62 3.67 -1.86
N LEU A 187 3.00 4.80 -1.61
CA LEU A 187 2.75 5.27 -0.25
C LEU A 187 1.53 4.52 0.28
N ASP A 188 1.74 3.64 1.25
CA ASP A 188 0.69 2.89 1.92
C ASP A 188 0.05 3.79 2.98
N VAL A 189 -1.21 4.18 2.71
CA VAL A 189 -2.01 5.13 3.49
C VAL A 189 -3.23 4.42 4.06
N GLU A 190 -3.06 3.82 5.24
CA GLU A 190 -4.08 3.03 5.92
C GLU A 190 -4.33 3.48 7.35
N THR A 191 -5.55 3.29 7.85
CA THR A 191 -5.98 3.70 9.20
C THR A 191 -5.33 2.89 10.31
N MET A 192 -4.65 1.79 9.96
CA MET A 192 -3.83 1.01 10.89
C MET A 192 -2.43 1.61 11.10
N ASN A 193 -2.01 2.57 10.27
CA ASN A 193 -0.82 3.37 10.51
C ASN A 193 -1.14 4.50 11.50
N SER A 194 -0.11 5.08 12.12
CA SER A 194 -0.28 6.15 13.11
C SER A 194 -0.46 7.51 12.42
N TRP A 195 -1.65 8.11 12.58
CA TRP A 195 -2.04 9.38 11.95
C TRP A 195 -2.58 10.39 12.96
N GLN A 196 -2.45 11.69 12.66
CA GLN A 196 -3.10 12.75 13.43
C GLN A 196 -4.62 12.68 13.22
N PRO A 197 -5.42 12.41 14.27
CA PRO A 197 -6.87 12.25 14.11
C PRO A 197 -7.60 13.60 14.01
N SER A 198 -7.02 14.65 14.59
CA SER A 198 -7.68 15.95 14.75
C SER A 198 -7.24 17.01 13.73
N ASN A 199 -6.11 16.79 13.05
CA ASN A 199 -5.58 17.73 12.06
C ASN A 199 -5.05 16.98 10.83
N LEU A 200 -5.96 16.70 9.90
CA LEU A 200 -5.69 15.89 8.70
C LEU A 200 -4.76 16.60 7.70
N ALA A 201 -4.63 17.93 7.79
CA ALA A 201 -3.68 18.68 6.98
C ALA A 201 -2.22 18.30 7.33
N LEU A 202 -1.93 17.95 8.59
CA LEU A 202 -0.61 17.47 8.99
C LEU A 202 -0.30 16.11 8.35
N ASN A 203 -1.28 15.20 8.27
CA ASN A 203 -1.11 13.91 7.59
C ASN A 203 -0.81 14.11 6.10
N THR A 204 -1.53 15.05 5.48
CA THR A 204 -1.31 15.42 4.08
C THR A 204 0.10 15.98 3.88
N ALA A 205 0.56 16.89 4.74
CA ALA A 205 1.92 17.42 4.67
C ALA A 205 2.98 16.31 4.83
N ALA A 206 2.78 15.34 5.73
CA ALA A 206 3.66 14.19 5.84
C ALA A 206 3.72 13.38 4.54
N LEU A 207 2.58 13.04 3.94
CA LEU A 207 2.51 12.34 2.66
C LEU A 207 3.21 13.10 1.53
N GLU A 208 3.06 14.43 1.48
CA GLU A 208 3.78 15.28 0.52
C GLU A 208 5.30 15.18 0.70
N GLY A 209 5.78 15.12 1.94
CA GLY A 209 7.19 14.90 2.27
C GLY A 209 7.69 13.51 1.86
N PHE A 210 6.86 12.47 2.08
CA PHE A 210 7.16 11.12 1.58
C PHE A 210 7.32 11.12 0.06
N ALA A 211 6.34 11.68 -0.66
CA ALA A 211 6.36 11.75 -2.12
C ALA A 211 7.54 12.58 -2.64
N ALA A 212 7.81 13.73 -2.02
CA ALA A 212 8.86 14.65 -2.45
C ALA A 212 10.25 14.00 -2.39
N TYR A 213 10.53 13.20 -1.35
CA TYR A 213 11.80 12.49 -1.27
C TYR A 213 11.98 11.54 -2.46
N TYR A 214 11.01 10.66 -2.73
CA TYR A 214 11.14 9.68 -3.82
C TYR A 214 11.17 10.36 -5.19
N GLN A 215 10.38 11.42 -5.39
CA GLN A 215 10.42 12.26 -6.60
C GLN A 215 11.80 12.91 -6.79
N SER A 216 12.45 13.38 -5.70
CA SER A 216 13.81 13.93 -5.77
C SER A 216 14.86 12.91 -6.21
N GLN A 217 14.59 11.61 -6.00
CA GLN A 217 15.44 10.50 -6.46
C GLN A 217 15.10 10.05 -7.90
N GLY A 218 14.18 10.74 -8.58
CA GLY A 218 13.71 10.39 -9.92
C GLY A 218 12.70 9.24 -9.95
N ALA A 219 12.21 8.79 -8.80
CA ALA A 219 11.32 7.65 -8.72
C ALA A 219 9.88 8.01 -9.08
N LYS A 220 9.12 7.02 -9.57
CA LYS A 220 7.66 7.15 -9.70
C LYS A 220 7.03 6.98 -8.32
N VAL A 221 6.02 7.77 -8.01
CA VAL A 221 5.27 7.67 -6.75
C VAL A 221 3.81 7.40 -7.03
N GLY A 222 3.20 6.52 -6.24
CA GLY A 222 1.78 6.23 -6.27
C GLY A 222 1.19 6.18 -4.86
N LEU A 223 -0.14 6.19 -4.78
CA LEU A 223 -0.89 6.20 -3.53
C LEU A 223 -1.67 4.89 -3.39
N TYR A 224 -1.51 4.20 -2.27
CA TYR A 224 -2.29 3.02 -1.91
C TYR A 224 -3.24 3.35 -0.77
N SER A 225 -4.53 3.11 -0.98
CA SER A 225 -5.56 3.20 0.05
C SER A 225 -6.90 2.66 -0.43
N THR A 226 -7.89 2.66 0.45
CA THR A 226 -9.30 2.73 0.03
C THR A 226 -9.75 4.18 0.03
N SER A 227 -10.76 4.55 -0.76
CA SER A 227 -11.33 5.91 -0.72
C SER A 227 -11.82 6.30 0.68
N TYR A 228 -12.33 5.34 1.46
CA TYR A 228 -12.74 5.55 2.84
C TYR A 228 -11.55 5.89 3.75
N GLN A 229 -10.53 5.04 3.78
CA GLN A 229 -9.34 5.25 4.60
C GLN A 229 -8.63 6.55 4.22
N TRP A 230 -8.48 6.83 2.92
CA TRP A 230 -7.96 8.10 2.43
C TRP A 230 -8.75 9.30 2.96
N GLY A 231 -10.08 9.25 2.90
CA GLY A 231 -10.94 10.33 3.42
C GLY A 231 -10.82 10.52 4.93
N VAL A 232 -10.70 9.43 5.69
CA VAL A 232 -10.47 9.48 7.14
C VAL A 232 -9.13 10.13 7.47
N ILE A 233 -8.08 9.84 6.70
CA ILE A 233 -6.69 10.26 7.01
C ILE A 233 -6.39 11.68 6.51
N THR A 234 -6.94 12.05 5.35
CA THR A 234 -6.59 13.30 4.64
C THR A 234 -7.74 14.30 4.56
N GLY A 235 -8.97 13.88 4.92
CA GLY A 235 -10.18 14.67 4.69
C GLY A 235 -10.65 14.66 3.23
N SER A 236 -10.05 13.82 2.37
CA SER A 236 -10.26 13.81 0.92
C SER A 236 -9.90 15.11 0.20
N THR A 237 -9.19 16.02 0.88
CA THR A 237 -8.82 17.32 0.35
C THR A 237 -7.30 17.47 0.36
N VAL A 238 -6.70 17.36 -0.81
CA VAL A 238 -5.34 17.83 -1.09
C VAL A 238 -5.44 19.16 -1.81
N SER A 239 -4.58 20.12 -1.47
CA SER A 239 -4.56 21.40 -2.17
C SER A 239 -4.16 21.19 -3.64
N SER A 240 -4.58 22.09 -4.53
CA SER A 240 -4.37 21.95 -5.98
C SER A 240 -2.90 21.99 -6.41
N ASP A 241 -2.04 22.56 -5.57
CA ASP A 241 -0.59 22.67 -5.78
C ASP A 241 0.20 21.51 -5.14
N SER A 242 -0.48 20.57 -4.48
CA SER A 242 0.15 19.41 -3.84
C SER A 242 0.83 18.49 -4.86
N ASN A 243 2.01 17.98 -4.53
CA ASN A 243 2.72 16.97 -5.32
C ASN A 243 2.08 15.57 -5.25
N LEU A 244 0.98 15.43 -4.48
CA LEU A 244 0.14 14.24 -4.43
C LEU A 244 -0.90 14.19 -5.55
N ASN A 245 -1.16 15.33 -6.21
CA ASN A 245 -2.02 15.37 -7.39
C ASN A 245 -1.34 14.69 -8.58
N ASN A 246 -2.14 14.15 -9.50
CA ASN A 246 -1.69 13.42 -10.68
C ASN A 246 -0.93 12.10 -10.39
N LEU A 247 -0.80 11.70 -9.11
CA LEU A 247 -0.20 10.42 -8.77
C LEU A 247 -1.13 9.26 -9.14
N SER A 248 -0.54 8.12 -9.50
CA SER A 248 -1.29 6.90 -9.73
C SER A 248 -1.91 6.38 -8.43
N SER A 249 -3.11 5.81 -8.52
CA SER A 249 -3.81 5.19 -7.41
C SER A 249 -3.79 3.67 -7.52
N TRP A 250 -3.44 3.02 -6.41
CA TRP A 250 -3.59 1.60 -6.17
C TRP A 250 -4.72 1.43 -5.16
N LEU A 251 -5.91 1.06 -5.65
CA LEU A 251 -7.11 1.01 -4.82
C LEU A 251 -7.27 -0.34 -4.12
N ALA A 252 -7.38 -0.31 -2.80
CA ALA A 252 -7.62 -1.49 -1.97
C ALA A 252 -9.12 -1.79 -1.81
N GLY A 253 -9.42 -2.92 -1.15
CA GLY A 253 -10.76 -3.23 -0.66
C GLY A 253 -11.68 -3.96 -1.64
N ALA A 254 -11.16 -4.54 -2.72
CA ALA A 254 -11.95 -5.45 -3.54
C ALA A 254 -12.07 -6.83 -2.86
N ALA A 255 -13.27 -7.41 -2.86
CA ALA A 255 -13.54 -8.71 -2.26
C ALA A 255 -13.00 -9.89 -3.10
N ASN A 256 -12.85 -9.69 -4.40
CA ASN A 256 -12.38 -10.67 -5.38
C ASN A 256 -11.93 -9.97 -6.68
N LEU A 257 -11.42 -10.75 -7.64
CA LEU A 257 -10.95 -10.25 -8.93
C LEU A 257 -12.01 -9.45 -9.70
N SER A 258 -13.27 -9.89 -9.73
CA SER A 258 -14.34 -9.17 -10.44
C SER A 258 -14.56 -7.77 -9.86
N SER A 259 -14.53 -7.64 -8.53
CA SER A 259 -14.58 -6.33 -7.89
C SER A 259 -13.31 -5.52 -8.12
N ALA A 260 -12.13 -6.14 -8.20
CA ALA A 260 -10.87 -5.44 -8.48
C ALA A 260 -10.85 -4.85 -9.91
N ILE A 261 -11.35 -5.60 -10.90
CA ILE A 261 -11.54 -5.10 -12.27
C ILE A 261 -12.51 -3.91 -12.27
N SER A 262 -13.58 -3.97 -11.48
CA SER A 262 -14.54 -2.87 -11.37
C SER A 262 -13.89 -1.61 -10.78
N LYS A 263 -12.99 -1.77 -9.79
CA LYS A 263 -12.24 -0.66 -9.17
C LYS A 263 -11.37 0.12 -10.14
N CYS A 264 -10.93 -0.46 -11.26
CA CYS A 264 -10.16 0.25 -12.28
C CYS A 264 -10.92 1.45 -12.88
N ASN A 265 -12.25 1.49 -12.74
CA ASN A 265 -13.09 2.58 -13.23
C ASN A 265 -13.57 3.51 -12.10
N GLU A 266 -13.11 3.31 -10.86
CA GLU A 266 -13.39 4.23 -9.75
C GLU A 266 -12.54 5.50 -9.87
N ALA A 267 -12.93 6.53 -9.12
CA ALA A 267 -12.14 7.75 -9.03
C ALA A 267 -10.78 7.47 -8.35
N PRO A 268 -9.69 8.12 -8.80
CA PRO A 268 -8.41 8.09 -8.11
C PRO A 268 -8.50 8.75 -6.72
N LEU A 269 -7.49 8.52 -5.88
CA LEU A 269 -7.40 9.09 -4.53
C LEU A 269 -7.20 10.61 -4.53
N THR A 270 -6.59 11.17 -5.58
CA THR A 270 -6.31 12.60 -5.72
C THR A 270 -6.68 13.12 -7.11
N ALA A 271 -6.81 14.45 -7.23
CA ALA A 271 -7.18 15.08 -8.49
C ALA A 271 -6.12 14.83 -9.58
N GLY A 272 -6.59 14.60 -10.82
CA GLY A 272 -5.74 14.34 -11.97
C GLY A 272 -5.03 12.98 -11.98
N GLY A 273 -5.19 12.16 -10.93
CA GLY A 273 -4.64 10.82 -10.86
C GLY A 273 -5.36 9.81 -11.76
N THR A 274 -4.85 8.59 -11.80
CA THR A 274 -5.46 7.45 -12.51
C THR A 274 -5.35 6.19 -11.66
N VAL A 275 -6.37 5.34 -11.66
CA VAL A 275 -6.27 4.02 -11.02
C VAL A 275 -5.47 3.09 -11.92
N THR A 276 -4.31 2.63 -11.45
CA THR A 276 -3.43 1.72 -12.22
C THR A 276 -3.36 0.32 -11.63
N LEU A 277 -3.76 0.16 -10.38
CA LEU A 277 -3.79 -1.12 -9.66
C LEU A 277 -5.04 -1.21 -8.78
N ALA A 278 -5.55 -2.43 -8.61
CA ALA A 278 -6.59 -2.73 -7.63
C ALA A 278 -6.25 -4.00 -6.84
N GLN A 279 -6.28 -3.91 -5.50
CA GLN A 279 -5.97 -5.03 -4.60
C GLN A 279 -7.22 -5.81 -4.19
N TYR A 280 -7.10 -7.13 -4.16
CA TYR A 280 -8.05 -8.06 -3.57
C TYR A 280 -7.33 -9.20 -2.84
N VAL A 281 -7.98 -9.82 -1.86
CA VAL A 281 -7.35 -10.86 -1.02
C VAL A 281 -7.86 -12.24 -1.38
N VAL A 282 -6.93 -13.19 -1.59
CA VAL A 282 -7.26 -14.61 -1.80
C VAL A 282 -6.44 -15.46 -0.84
N LYS A 283 -7.11 -16.19 0.06
CA LYS A 283 -6.47 -17.09 1.03
C LYS A 283 -5.35 -16.41 1.84
N ASN A 284 -5.59 -15.18 2.30
CA ASN A 284 -4.64 -14.36 3.07
C ASN A 284 -3.36 -13.98 2.30
N LEU A 285 -3.43 -13.94 0.98
CA LEU A 285 -2.39 -13.37 0.13
C LEU A 285 -3.00 -12.22 -0.67
N ASP A 286 -2.27 -11.12 -0.76
CA ASP A 286 -2.71 -9.92 -1.42
C ASP A 286 -2.40 -10.02 -2.92
N ASN A 287 -3.47 -9.98 -3.71
CA ASN A 287 -3.44 -10.11 -5.17
C ASN A 287 -3.74 -8.73 -5.77
N ASN A 288 -3.10 -8.41 -6.88
CA ASN A 288 -3.24 -7.14 -7.55
C ASN A 288 -3.59 -7.32 -9.02
N HIS A 289 -4.64 -6.65 -9.46
CA HIS A 289 -5.02 -6.54 -10.85
C HIS A 289 -4.44 -5.26 -11.46
N SER A 290 -3.78 -5.37 -12.61
CA SER A 290 -3.35 -4.20 -13.40
C SER A 290 -4.55 -3.58 -14.12
N CYS A 291 -4.73 -2.26 -13.96
CA CYS A 291 -5.74 -1.48 -14.67
C CYS A 291 -5.21 -0.84 -15.98
N ILE A 292 -3.95 -1.14 -16.34
CA ILE A 292 -3.23 -0.65 -17.52
C ILE A 292 -2.58 -1.79 -18.30
#